data_AF-A0AAP0MK83-F1
#
_entry.id   AF-A0AAP0MK83-F1
#
_cell.length_a   1.000
_cell.length_b   1.000
_cell.length_c   1.000
_cell.angle_alpha   90.00
_cell.angle_beta   90.00
_cell.angle_gamma   90.00
#
_symmetry.space_group_name_H-M   'P 1'
#
loop_
_entity.id
_entity.type
_entity.pdbx_description
1 polymer ?
#
loop_
_entity_poly.entity_id
_entity_poly.type
_entity_poly.pdbx_seq_one_letter_code
_entity_poly.pdbx_strand_id
1 'polypeptide(L)'
;MAARNVIDAMGKERRFNGVKLEWGFDKFIPLEAFNDASNGYLVNDTCVFGAEVFVKERNIIKGECLSMANITSSCKFVWMGENFSKLDERRQESQVFSAGEHKWYQISL
;
A
#
# COMPACT_ATOMS: atom_id res chain seq x y z
N MET A 1 -9.38 -6.93 5.86
CA MET A 1 -9.18 -5.69 6.64
C MET A 1 -8.54 -4.65 5.73
N ALA A 2 -9.17 -3.49 5.53
CA ALA A 2 -8.59 -2.44 4.68
C ALA A 2 -7.34 -1.86 5.35
N ALA A 3 -6.26 -1.70 4.59
CA ALA A 3 -5.03 -1.11 5.12
C ALA A 3 -5.24 0.38 5.44
N ARG A 4 -4.73 0.82 6.59
CA ARG A 4 -4.80 2.21 7.09
C ARG A 4 -3.39 2.74 7.24
N ASN A 5 -3.22 4.04 7.07
CA ASN A 5 -1.92 4.67 7.22
C ASN A 5 -1.98 5.67 8.38
N VAL A 6 -0.96 5.66 9.22
CA VAL A 6 -0.78 6.59 10.34
C VAL A 6 0.49 7.39 10.09
N ILE A 7 0.50 8.67 10.42
CA ILE A 7 1.72 9.48 10.38
C ILE A 7 2.36 9.44 11.77
N ASP A 8 3.64 9.04 11.83
CA ASP A 8 4.39 9.09 13.09
C ASP A 8 4.89 10.50 13.41
N ALA A 9 5.42 10.69 14.63
CA ALA A 9 5.93 11.99 15.08
C ALA A 9 7.07 12.55 14.21
N MET A 10 7.72 11.73 13.39
CA MET A 10 8.76 12.16 12.44
C MET A 10 8.18 12.48 11.05
N GLY A 11 6.85 12.48 10.91
CA GLY A 11 6.17 12.70 9.63
C GLY A 11 6.19 11.49 8.69
N LYS A 12 6.66 10.32 9.14
CA LYS A 12 6.75 9.12 8.30
C LYS A 12 5.44 8.33 8.32
N GLU A 13 5.01 7.92 7.14
CA GLU A 13 3.79 7.13 6.97
C GLU A 13 4.02 5.66 7.35
N ARG A 14 3.20 5.16 8.26
CA ARG A 14 3.20 3.79 8.79
C ARG A 14 1.95 3.07 8.35
N ARG A 15 2.12 2.03 7.54
CA ARG A 15 1.00 1.24 6.99
C ARG A 15 0.63 0.11 7.95
N PHE A 16 -0.61 0.15 8.41
CA PHE A 16 -1.26 -0.93 9.14
C PHE A 16 -2.09 -1.76 8.16
N ASN A 17 -1.99 -3.09 8.26
CA ASN A 17 -2.77 -4.03 7.45
C ASN A 17 -2.92 -5.36 8.21
N GLY A 18 -3.56 -6.36 7.59
CA GLY A 18 -3.77 -7.66 8.25
C GLY A 18 -2.49 -8.44 8.61
N VAL A 19 -1.32 -8.04 8.10
CA VAL A 19 -0.02 -8.66 8.36
C VAL A 19 0.83 -7.81 9.32
N LYS A 20 0.72 -6.48 9.24
CA LYS A 20 1.47 -5.51 10.06
C LYS A 20 0.49 -4.71 10.91
N LEU A 21 0.27 -5.19 12.13
CA LEU A 21 -0.68 -4.63 13.10
C LEU A 21 -0.03 -3.64 14.08
N GLU A 22 1.30 -3.62 14.15
CA GLU A 22 2.03 -2.82 15.13
C GLU A 22 3.22 -2.07 14.51
N TRP A 23 3.50 -0.90 15.08
CA TRP A 23 4.65 -0.05 14.80
C TRP A 23 5.15 0.54 16.11
N GLY A 24 6.46 0.64 16.26
CA GLY A 24 7.09 1.16 17.46
C GLY A 24 8.61 1.24 17.32
N PHE A 25 9.29 1.23 18.45
CA PHE A 25 10.74 1.28 18.56
C PHE A 25 11.23 0.05 19.32
N ASP A 26 12.26 -0.62 18.79
CA ASP A 26 12.88 -1.75 19.48
C ASP A 26 13.64 -1.30 20.74
N LYS A 27 14.15 -0.06 20.73
CA LYS A 27 14.83 0.59 21.86
C LYS A 27 14.32 2.02 21.98
N PHE A 28 13.45 2.25 22.96
CA PHE A 28 12.87 3.56 23.21
C PHE A 28 13.74 4.40 24.16
N ILE A 29 14.00 3.89 25.37
CA ILE A 29 14.85 4.52 26.38
C ILE A 29 15.86 3.46 26.87
N PRO A 30 17.16 3.78 26.97
CA PRO A 30 18.13 2.88 27.59
C PRO A 30 17.72 2.53 29.02
N LEU A 31 17.90 1.26 29.43
CA LEU A 31 17.48 0.80 30.75
C LEU A 31 18.13 1.58 31.90
N GLU A 32 19.41 1.94 31.74
CA GLU A 32 20.15 2.75 32.72
C GLU A 32 19.51 4.14 32.89
N ALA A 33 19.18 4.82 31.78
CA ALA A 33 18.52 6.12 31.81
C ALA A 33 17.08 6.04 32.34
N PHE A 34 16.37 4.95 32.03
CA PHE A 34 15.02 4.71 32.53
C PHE A 34 14.97 4.53 34.06
N ASN A 35 15.96 3.84 34.63
CA ASN A 35 16.05 3.57 36.06
C ASN A 35 16.71 4.71 36.86
N ASP A 36 17.35 5.67 36.21
CA ASP A 36 17.90 6.84 36.87
C ASP A 36 16.75 7.75 37.35
N ALA A 37 16.57 7.76 38.68
CA ALA A 37 15.52 8.53 39.35
C ALA A 37 15.59 10.04 39.05
N SER A 38 16.76 10.58 38.67
CA SER A 38 16.91 11.99 38.32
C SER A 38 16.22 12.36 37.01
N ASN A 39 15.99 11.39 36.11
CA ASN A 39 15.27 11.61 34.85
C ASN A 39 13.75 11.59 35.01
N GLY A 40 13.23 11.05 36.12
CA GLY A 40 11.80 11.06 36.43
C GLY A 40 10.93 10.12 35.58
N TYR A 41 11.52 9.22 34.78
CA TYR A 41 10.76 8.26 33.97
C TYR A 41 10.05 7.19 34.80
N LEU A 42 10.67 6.77 35.91
CA LEU A 42 10.16 5.76 36.83
C LEU A 42 10.02 6.37 38.23
N VAL A 43 8.79 6.43 38.74
CA VAL A 43 8.48 6.93 40.08
C VAL A 43 7.61 5.90 40.79
N ASN A 44 8.04 5.43 41.96
CA ASN A 44 7.36 4.37 42.71
C ASN A 44 7.06 3.13 41.84
N ASP A 45 8.07 2.62 41.14
CA ASP A 45 7.98 1.50 40.19
C ASP A 45 6.89 1.67 39.11
N THR A 46 6.48 2.90 38.84
CA THR A 46 5.41 3.24 37.91
C THR A 46 5.92 4.22 36.85
N CYS A 47 5.56 3.96 35.60
CA CYS A 47 5.82 4.83 34.45
C CYS A 47 4.53 5.00 33.65
N VAL A 48 4.34 6.19 33.06
CA VAL A 48 3.17 6.52 32.23
C VAL A 48 3.63 6.90 30.83
N PHE A 49 3.03 6.28 29.81
CA PHE A 49 3.28 6.58 28.41
C PHE A 49 2.02 7.16 27.75
N GLY A 50 2.20 8.20 26.95
CA GLY A 50 1.16 8.76 26.09
C GLY A 50 1.48 8.52 24.61
N ALA A 51 0.46 8.35 23.79
CA ALA A 51 0.60 8.25 22.34
C ALA A 51 -0.45 9.12 21.65
N GLU A 52 -0.02 9.93 20.69
CA GLU A 52 -0.89 10.70 19.81
C GLU A 52 -0.89 10.06 18.42
N VAL A 53 -2.08 9.85 17.84
CA VAL A 53 -2.24 9.08 16.60
C VAL A 53 -3.00 9.90 15.58
N PHE A 54 -2.35 10.17 14.45
CA PHE A 54 -2.96 10.83 13.30
C PHE A 54 -3.20 9.81 12.18
N VAL A 55 -4.45 9.44 11.97
CA VAL A 55 -4.84 8.54 10.88
C VAL A 55 -4.96 9.35 9.60
N LYS A 56 -4.18 8.97 8.58
CA LYS A 56 -4.34 9.51 7.24
C LYS A 56 -5.51 8.80 6.58
N GLU A 57 -6.61 9.53 6.43
CA GLU A 57 -7.68 9.07 5.56
C GLU A 57 -7.13 8.92 4.15
N ARG A 58 -7.34 7.74 3.55
CA ARG A 58 -7.14 7.62 2.13
C ARG A 58 -8.15 8.55 1.50
N ASN A 59 -7.68 9.52 0.72
CA ASN A 59 -8.53 10.11 -0.30
C ASN A 59 -9.15 8.92 -1.02
N ILE A 60 -10.47 8.76 -0.90
CA ILE A 60 -11.21 7.82 -1.70
C ILE A 60 -11.12 8.40 -3.12
N ILE A 61 -9.99 8.17 -3.78
CA ILE A 61 -9.99 8.17 -5.23
C ILE A 61 -11.03 7.10 -5.54
N LYS A 62 -12.17 7.51 -6.10
CA LYS A 62 -13.16 6.60 -6.66
C LYS A 62 -12.43 5.74 -7.69
N GLY A 63 -11.84 4.65 -7.24
CA GLY A 63 -11.30 3.62 -8.10
C GLY A 63 -12.51 2.88 -8.65
N GLU A 64 -12.66 2.86 -9.95
CA GLU A 64 -13.64 2.00 -10.59
C GLU A 64 -13.12 0.56 -10.48
N CYS A 65 -13.87 -0.30 -9.80
CA CYS A 65 -13.62 -1.73 -9.78
C CYS A 65 -14.45 -2.37 -10.89
N LEU A 66 -13.80 -2.72 -12.00
CA LEU A 66 -14.45 -3.44 -13.09
C LEU A 66 -14.63 -4.90 -12.66
N SER A 67 -15.88 -5.29 -12.42
CA SER A 67 -16.23 -6.70 -12.29
C SER A 67 -16.40 -7.30 -13.68
N MET A 68 -15.89 -8.51 -13.88
CA MET A 68 -16.16 -9.25 -15.11
C MET A 68 -17.63 -9.65 -15.08
N ALA A 69 -18.47 -8.92 -15.82
CA ALA A 69 -19.82 -9.39 -16.09
C ALA A 69 -19.73 -10.76 -16.77
N ASN A 70 -20.64 -11.68 -16.48
CA ASN A 70 -20.70 -12.99 -17.13
C ASN A 70 -20.97 -12.77 -18.63
N ILE A 71 -19.91 -12.61 -19.41
CA ILE A 71 -20.01 -12.43 -20.84
C ILE A 71 -20.40 -13.80 -21.41
N THR A 72 -21.68 -13.98 -21.70
CA THR A 72 -22.19 -15.17 -22.42
C THR A 72 -21.65 -15.25 -23.85
N SER A 73 -20.94 -14.21 -24.29
CA SER A 73 -20.28 -14.11 -25.58
C SER A 73 -18.77 -14.01 -25.38
N SER A 74 -18.02 -15.05 -25.74
CA SER A 74 -16.56 -15.04 -25.63
C SER A 74 -15.94 -13.95 -26.53
N CYS A 75 -15.58 -12.80 -25.96
CA CYS A 75 -14.77 -11.80 -26.66
C CYS A 75 -13.31 -12.27 -26.68
N LYS A 76 -12.95 -13.09 -27.67
CA LYS A 76 -11.57 -13.56 -27.87
C LYS A 76 -10.84 -12.61 -28.83
N PHE A 77 -10.03 -11.72 -28.28
CA PHE A 77 -9.08 -10.92 -29.07
C PHE A 77 -7.76 -11.69 -29.20
N VAL A 78 -7.33 -11.94 -30.43
CA VAL A 78 -6.03 -12.58 -30.72
C VAL A 78 -5.11 -11.51 -31.30
N TRP A 79 -4.11 -11.13 -30.52
CA TRP A 79 -3.03 -10.27 -30.97
C TRP A 79 -1.85 -11.12 -31.45
N MET A 80 -1.46 -10.97 -32.71
CA MET A 80 -0.23 -11.57 -33.23
C MET A 80 0.90 -10.55 -33.08
N GLY A 81 1.71 -10.70 -32.05
CA GLY A 81 2.96 -9.97 -31.93
C GLY A 81 3.97 -10.49 -32.95
N GLU A 82 4.45 -9.62 -33.84
CA GLU A 82 5.52 -9.98 -34.75
C GLU A 82 6.87 -9.98 -34.02
N ASN A 83 7.68 -11.04 -34.24
CA ASN A 83 9.09 -11.12 -33.83
C ASN A 83 9.38 -10.73 -32.37
N PHE A 84 8.97 -11.59 -31.42
CA PHE A 84 9.36 -11.49 -30.00
C PHE A 84 10.89 -11.43 -29.78
N SER A 85 11.70 -11.88 -30.74
CA SER A 85 13.16 -11.81 -30.72
C SER A 85 13.75 -10.42 -31.05
N LYS A 86 12.93 -9.48 -31.52
CA LYS A 86 13.30 -8.09 -31.87
C LYS A 86 12.60 -7.05 -30.99
N LEU A 87 11.92 -7.48 -29.93
CA LEU A 87 11.36 -6.57 -28.94
C LEU A 87 12.53 -5.92 -28.21
N ASP A 88 12.94 -4.75 -28.71
CA ASP A 88 13.67 -3.77 -27.92
C ASP A 88 12.87 -3.52 -26.62
N GLU A 89 13.51 -3.17 -25.51
CA GLU A 89 12.90 -2.94 -24.17
C GLU A 89 11.85 -1.79 -24.15
N ARG A 90 11.44 -1.33 -25.33
CA ARG A 90 10.44 -0.30 -25.58
C ARG A 90 9.06 -0.91 -25.44
N ARG A 91 8.34 -0.38 -24.44
CA ARG A 91 6.91 -0.53 -24.24
C ARG A 91 6.13 -0.61 -25.57
N GLN A 92 5.54 -1.76 -25.86
CA GLN A 92 4.70 -1.97 -27.03
C GLN A 92 3.23 -1.94 -26.64
N GLU A 93 2.42 -1.23 -27.42
CA GLU A 93 0.98 -1.11 -27.19
C GLU A 93 0.22 -1.80 -28.35
N SER A 94 -0.81 -2.58 -28.01
CA SER A 94 -1.68 -3.18 -29.02
C SER A 94 -2.60 -2.13 -29.65
N GLN A 95 -3.26 -2.50 -30.74
CA GLN A 95 -4.41 -1.75 -31.22
C GLN A 95 -5.51 -1.72 -30.15
N VAL A 96 -6.29 -0.64 -30.15
CA VAL A 96 -7.46 -0.51 -29.26
C VAL A 96 -8.58 -1.42 -29.79
N PHE A 97 -9.11 -2.28 -28.93
CA PHE A 97 -10.24 -3.14 -29.22
C PHE A 97 -11.39 -2.89 -28.24
N SER A 98 -12.62 -3.22 -28.63
CA SER A 98 -13.79 -3.05 -27.76
C SER A 98 -14.16 -4.38 -27.12
N ALA A 99 -14.37 -4.40 -25.81
CA ALA A 99 -14.87 -5.55 -25.07
C ALA A 99 -15.82 -5.08 -23.97
N GLY A 100 -17.05 -5.61 -23.98
CA GLY A 100 -18.16 -5.03 -23.22
C GLY A 100 -18.45 -3.60 -23.69
N GLU A 101 -18.70 -2.69 -22.74
CA GLU A 101 -18.96 -1.26 -23.00
C GLU A 101 -17.67 -0.41 -23.00
N HIS A 102 -16.49 -1.04 -22.96
CA HIS A 102 -15.21 -0.36 -22.76
C HIS A 102 -14.25 -0.60 -23.93
N LYS A 103 -13.34 0.36 -24.13
CA LYS A 103 -12.22 0.27 -25.07
C LYS A 103 -10.95 -0.13 -24.33
N TRP A 104 -10.24 -1.12 -24.85
CA TRP A 104 -9.09 -1.76 -24.23
C TRP A 104 -7.90 -1.75 -25.16
N TYR A 105 -6.70 -1.72 -24.61
CA TYR A 105 -5.45 -1.99 -25.31
C TYR A 105 -4.51 -2.71 -24.34
N GLN A 106 -3.68 -3.59 -24.86
CA GLN A 106 -2.71 -4.34 -24.09
C GLN A 106 -1.35 -3.65 -24.18
N ILE A 107 -0.64 -3.61 -23.06
CA ILE A 107 0.74 -3.13 -22.99
C ILE A 107 1.62 -4.35 -22.72
N SER A 108 2.64 -4.55 -23.57
CA SER A 108 3.74 -5.48 -23.28
C SER A 108 4.94 -4.66 -22.84
N LEU A 109 5.53 -5.05 -21.71
CA LEU A 109 6.84 -4.61 -21.23
C LEU A 109 7.88 -5.65 -21.61
#